data_AF-A0A9P8ZU33-F1
#
_entry.id   AF-A0A9P8ZU33-F1
#
_cell.length_a   1.000
_cell.length_b   1.000
_cell.length_c   1.000
_cell.angle_alpha   90.00
_cell.angle_beta   90.00
_cell.angle_gamma   90.00
#
_symmetry.space_group_name_H-M   'P 1'
#
loop_
_entity.id
_entity.type
_entity.pdbx_description
1 polymer ?
#
loop_
_entity_poly.entity_id
_entity_poly.type
_entity_poly.pdbx_seq_one_letter_code
_entity_poly.pdbx_strand_id
1 'polypeptide(L)'
;MFFQHNEALVPPYSVLVDTNFLSHTISRKIPLLEGLMDLLYAKANPIITDCVMAELEKLGPRYRLALRIARDTRWERLKCDHKGVYADDCIVDRIIKHRVYLVATK
;
A
#
# COMPACT_ATOMS: atom_id res chain seq x y z
N MET A 1 -0.92 12.38 -23.93
CA MET A 1 -0.82 10.93 -24.19
C MET A 1 -2.23 10.38 -24.25
N PHE A 2 -2.67 9.83 -25.40
CA PHE A 2 -4.06 9.44 -25.68
C PHE A 2 -4.27 7.91 -25.77
N PHE A 3 -3.35 7.11 -25.18
CA PHE A 3 -3.43 5.65 -25.04
C PHE A 3 -2.77 5.21 -23.72
N GLN A 4 -3.19 5.78 -22.58
CA GLN A 4 -2.66 5.43 -21.25
C GLN A 4 -3.50 4.37 -20.52
N HIS A 5 -4.35 3.62 -21.24
CA HIS A 5 -5.08 2.52 -20.62
C HIS A 5 -4.15 1.33 -20.40
N ASN A 6 -4.15 0.81 -19.18
CA ASN A 6 -3.34 -0.32 -18.78
C ASN A 6 -4.22 -1.57 -18.64
N GLU A 7 -4.22 -2.43 -19.65
CA GLU A 7 -5.00 -3.66 -19.70
C GLU A 7 -4.52 -4.72 -18.70
N ALA A 8 -3.32 -4.57 -18.12
CA ALA A 8 -2.78 -5.51 -17.14
C ALA A 8 -3.43 -5.38 -15.74
N LEU A 9 -4.18 -4.30 -15.49
CA LEU A 9 -4.87 -4.07 -14.22
C LEU A 9 -6.23 -4.76 -14.22
N VAL A 10 -6.24 -6.02 -13.80
CA VAL A 10 -7.46 -6.83 -13.64
C VAL A 10 -7.63 -7.29 -12.19
N PRO A 11 -8.89 -7.49 -11.72
CA PRO A 11 -9.13 -8.08 -10.41
C PRO A 11 -8.52 -9.49 -10.29
N PRO A 12 -8.02 -9.90 -9.10
CA PRO A 12 -7.93 -9.11 -7.87
C PRO A 12 -6.85 -8.02 -7.95
N TYR A 13 -7.21 -6.79 -7.57
CA TYR A 13 -6.30 -5.66 -7.68
C TYR A 13 -5.22 -5.69 -6.60
N SER A 14 -3.97 -5.65 -7.02
CA SER A 14 -2.80 -5.52 -6.14
C SER A 14 -2.59 -4.05 -5.78
N VAL A 15 -2.76 -3.71 -4.49
CA VAL A 15 -2.71 -2.31 -4.02
C VAL A 15 -1.52 -2.11 -3.09
N LEU A 16 -0.51 -1.37 -3.53
CA LEU A 16 0.60 -0.92 -2.69
C LEU A 16 0.11 0.16 -1.72
N VAL A 17 0.31 -0.06 -0.43
CA VAL A 17 -0.18 0.84 0.62
C VAL A 17 0.96 1.63 1.26
N ASP A 18 0.79 2.95 1.34
CA ASP A 18 1.72 3.86 2.03
C ASP A 18 1.38 4.07 3.52
N THR A 19 2.37 4.51 4.30
CA THR A 19 2.27 4.85 5.73
C THR A 19 1.20 5.91 6.01
N ASN A 20 1.13 6.94 5.17
CA ASN A 20 0.18 8.03 5.33
C ASN A 20 -1.25 7.57 5.08
N PHE A 21 -1.45 6.71 4.07
CA PHE A 21 -2.75 6.15 3.75
C PHE A 21 -3.31 5.34 4.92
N LEU A 22 -2.51 4.44 5.50
CA LEU A 22 -2.88 3.69 6.72
C LEU A 22 -3.26 4.61 7.88
N SER A 23 -2.53 5.70 8.06
CA SER A 23 -2.80 6.66 9.13
C SER A 23 -4.12 7.39 8.91
N HIS A 24 -4.47 7.67 7.66
CA HIS A 24 -5.74 8.31 7.29
C HIS A 24 -6.94 7.37 7.38
N THR A 25 -6.81 6.11 6.98
CA THR A 25 -7.90 5.13 7.12
C THR A 25 -8.29 4.93 8.58
N ILE A 26 -7.29 4.89 9.48
CA ILE A 26 -7.52 4.81 10.93
C ILE A 26 -8.24 6.05 11.47
N SER A 27 -7.75 7.25 11.12
CA SER A 27 -8.35 8.51 11.57
C SER A 27 -9.82 8.64 11.14
N ARG A 28 -10.14 8.16 9.93
CA ARG A 28 -11.49 8.17 9.37
C ARG A 28 -12.32 6.94 9.76
N LYS A 29 -11.76 6.00 10.52
CA LYS A 29 -12.40 4.73 10.91
C LYS A 29 -12.85 3.88 9.71
N ILE A 30 -12.10 3.92 8.61
CA ILE A 30 -12.37 3.13 7.41
C ILE A 30 -11.52 1.86 7.50
N PRO A 31 -12.13 0.65 7.51
CA PRO A 31 -11.38 -0.59 7.45
C PRO A 31 -10.65 -0.71 6.10
N LEU A 32 -9.37 -1.10 6.11
CA LEU A 32 -8.53 -1.05 4.90
C LEU A 32 -9.06 -1.91 3.75
N LEU A 33 -9.38 -3.18 4.00
CA LEU A 33 -9.83 -4.10 2.94
C LEU A 33 -11.23 -3.72 2.43
N GLU A 34 -12.17 -3.52 3.35
CA GLU A 34 -13.56 -3.17 3.02
C GLU A 34 -13.61 -1.85 2.25
N GLY A 35 -12.89 -0.83 2.72
CA GLY A 35 -12.82 0.46 2.03
C GLY A 35 -12.21 0.37 0.62
N LEU A 36 -11.25 -0.53 0.38
CA LEU A 36 -10.69 -0.76 -0.95
C LEU A 36 -11.66 -1.54 -1.85
N MET A 37 -12.38 -2.53 -1.31
CA MET A 37 -13.37 -3.30 -2.06
C MET A 37 -14.60 -2.46 -2.43
N ASP A 38 -15.06 -1.60 -1.51
CA ASP A 38 -16.17 -0.67 -1.76
C ASP A 38 -15.79 0.40 -2.80
N LEU A 39 -14.53 0.84 -2.80
CA LEU A 39 -14.01 1.81 -3.78
C LEU A 39 -13.87 1.21 -5.18
N LEU A 40 -13.30 0.01 -5.28
CA LEU A 40 -12.96 -0.63 -6.56
C LEU A 40 -14.08 -1.53 -7.11
N TYR A 41 -15.13 -1.79 -6.32
CA TYR A 41 -16.20 -2.75 -6.62
C TYR A 41 -15.68 -4.14 -7.03
N ALA A 42 -14.52 -4.52 -6.51
CA ALA A 42 -13.80 -5.73 -6.88
C ALA A 42 -12.93 -6.22 -5.72
N LYS A 43 -12.46 -7.47 -5.80
CA LYS A 43 -11.50 -8.00 -4.82
C LYS A 43 -10.19 -7.21 -4.88
N ALA A 44 -9.72 -6.74 -3.73
CA ALA A 44 -8.45 -6.04 -3.58
C ALA A 44 -7.52 -6.80 -2.64
N ASN A 45 -6.24 -6.82 -2.97
CA ASN A 45 -5.17 -7.42 -2.17
C ASN A 45 -4.20 -6.31 -1.75
N PRO A 46 -4.30 -5.80 -0.51
CA PRO A 46 -3.35 -4.83 -0.01
C PRO A 46 -1.98 -5.45 0.21
N ILE A 47 -0.96 -4.74 -0.27
CA ILE A 47 0.44 -5.12 -0.24
C ILE A 47 1.20 -4.05 0.54
N ILE A 48 2.01 -4.49 1.50
CA ILE A 48 2.83 -3.63 2.34
C ILE A 48 4.30 -3.95 2.08
N THR A 49 5.08 -2.94 1.72
CA THR A 49 6.50 -3.10 1.47
C THR A 49 7.31 -3.03 2.77
N ASP A 50 8.49 -3.64 2.77
CA ASP A 50 9.39 -3.60 3.93
C ASP A 50 9.81 -2.18 4.32
N CYS A 51 9.94 -1.26 3.35
CA CYS A 51 10.28 0.13 3.63
C CYS A 51 9.15 0.89 4.36
N VAL A 52 7.89 0.71 3.92
CA VAL A 52 6.70 1.28 4.59
C VAL A 52 6.59 0.75 6.01
N MET A 53 6.87 -0.54 6.20
CA MET A 53 6.88 -1.17 7.51
C MET A 53 7.95 -0.57 8.42
N ALA A 54 9.17 -0.40 7.92
CA ALA A 54 10.28 0.19 8.66
C ALA A 54 10.04 1.67 9.00
N GLU A 55 9.36 2.41 8.13
CA GLU A 55 8.97 3.79 8.38
C GLU A 55 7.91 3.89 9.49
N LEU A 56 6.88 3.04 9.46
CA LEU A 56 5.88 2.96 10.55
C LEU A 56 6.51 2.64 11.90
N GLU A 57 7.54 1.78 11.94
CA GLU A 57 8.26 1.47 13.17
C GLU A 57 9.05 2.68 13.71
N LYS A 58 9.58 3.53 12.83
CA LYS A 58 10.30 4.77 13.20
C LYS A 58 9.39 5.88 13.71
N LEU A 59 8.14 5.94 13.24
CA LEU A 59 7.16 6.93 13.67
C LEU A 59 6.70 6.75 15.13
N GLY A 60 7.08 5.65 15.77
CA GLY A 60 6.98 5.46 17.21
C GLY A 60 5.57 5.13 17.71
N PRO A 61 5.31 5.28 19.02
CA PRO A 61 4.11 4.72 19.67
C PRO A 61 2.79 5.36 19.20
N ARG A 62 2.83 6.58 18.65
CA ARG A 62 1.65 7.26 18.09
C ARG A 62 1.00 6.45 16.96
N TYR A 63 1.80 5.69 16.20
CA TYR A 63 1.35 4.90 15.05
C TYR A 63 1.20 3.41 15.36
N ARG A 64 1.15 3.03 16.65
CA ARG A 64 1.04 1.62 17.07
C ARG A 64 -0.17 0.90 16.47
N LEU A 65 -1.30 1.60 16.29
CA LEU A 65 -2.48 1.02 15.66
C LEU A 65 -2.26 0.78 14.16
N ALA A 66 -1.62 1.71 13.45
CA ALA A 66 -1.25 1.55 12.05
C ALA A 66 -0.28 0.39 11.87
N LEU A 67 0.72 0.29 12.75
CA LEU A 67 1.66 -0.83 12.76
C LEU A 67 0.96 -2.17 13.00
N ARG A 68 -0.04 -2.22 13.88
CA ARG A 68 -0.83 -3.44 14.13
C ARG A 68 -1.65 -3.85 12.91
N ILE A 69 -2.29 -2.90 12.24
CA ILE A 69 -3.03 -3.15 11.00
C ILE A 69 -2.07 -3.60 9.90
N ALA A 70 -0.92 -2.95 9.76
CA ALA A 70 0.08 -3.31 8.76
C ALA A 70 0.69 -4.71 8.96
N ARG A 71 0.69 -5.23 10.19
CA ARG A 71 1.16 -6.59 10.53
C ARG A 71 0.11 -7.69 10.40
N ASP A 72 -1.10 -7.36 9.96
CA ASP A 72 -2.15 -8.37 9.78
C ASP A 72 -1.70 -9.40 8.73
N THR A 73 -1.83 -10.68 9.05
CA THR A 73 -1.37 -11.80 8.22
C THR A 73 -2.16 -11.95 6.92
N ARG A 74 -3.29 -11.22 6.78
CA ARG A 74 -4.10 -11.20 5.56
C ARG A 74 -3.44 -10.41 4.41
N TRP A 75 -2.52 -9.50 4.72
CA TRP A 75 -1.84 -8.69 3.71
C TRP A 75 -0.61 -9.40 3.18
N GLU A 76 -0.31 -9.17 1.91
CA GLU A 76 0.94 -9.63 1.32
C GLU A 76 2.07 -8.66 1.72
N ARG A 77 3.20 -9.23 2.12
CA ARG A 77 4.39 -8.46 2.46
C ARG A 77 5.42 -8.59 1.37
N LEU A 78 5.81 -7.45 0.81
CA LEU A 78 6.71 -7.40 -0.32
C LEU A 78 8.10 -6.95 0.10
N LYS A 79 9.12 -7.74 -0.26
CA LYS A 79 10.52 -7.44 0.07
C LYS A 79 11.11 -6.36 -0.82
N CYS A 80 11.87 -5.47 -0.20
CA CYS A 80 12.56 -4.39 -0.87
C CYS A 80 14.04 -4.73 -1.08
N ASP A 81 14.55 -4.50 -2.29
CA ASP A 81 15.96 -4.75 -2.65
C ASP A 81 16.80 -3.46 -2.67
N HIS A 82 16.43 -2.46 -1.88
CA HIS A 82 17.13 -1.18 -1.80
C HIS A 82 17.67 -0.92 -0.39
N LYS A 83 18.74 -0.11 -0.30
CA LYS A 83 19.30 0.33 0.97
C LYS A 83 18.54 1.58 1.44
N GLY A 84 17.96 1.53 2.64
CA GLY A 84 17.23 2.66 3.24
C GLY A 84 15.73 2.39 3.41
N VAL A 85 14.99 3.40 3.87
CA VAL A 85 13.56 3.28 4.22
C VAL A 85 12.67 4.34 3.54
N TYR A 86 13.14 4.95 2.45
CA TYR A 86 12.35 5.92 1.71
C TYR A 86 11.26 5.19 0.90
N ALA A 87 10.04 5.15 1.44
CA ALA A 87 8.93 4.42 0.86
C ALA A 87 8.49 4.98 -0.49
N ASP A 88 8.50 6.31 -0.64
CA ASP A 88 8.10 7.00 -1.88
C ASP A 88 8.94 6.53 -3.08
N ASP A 89 10.27 6.61 -2.97
CA ASP A 89 11.20 6.19 -4.02
C ASP A 89 11.04 4.71 -4.35
N CYS A 90 10.83 3.87 -3.33
CA CYS A 90 10.59 2.45 -3.52
C CYS A 90 9.32 2.17 -4.32
N ILE A 91 8.22 2.83 -3.95
CA ILE A 91 6.93 2.66 -4.61
C ILE A 91 7.03 3.14 -6.06
N VAL A 92 7.63 4.30 -6.30
CA VAL A 92 7.81 4.87 -7.64
C VAL A 92 8.65 3.96 -8.53
N ASP A 93 9.81 3.50 -8.06
CA ASP A 93 10.66 2.57 -8.82
C ASP A 93 9.91 1.28 -9.15
N ARG A 94 9.13 0.76 -8.19
CA ARG A 94 8.36 -0.48 -8.35
C ARG A 94 7.24 -0.35 -9.39
N ILE A 95 6.46 0.72 -9.37
CA ILE A 95 5.37 0.92 -10.34
C ILE A 95 5.90 1.23 -11.75
N ILE A 96 7.08 1.84 -11.85
CA ILE A 96 7.74 2.08 -13.14
C ILE A 96 8.19 0.74 -13.75
N LYS A 97 8.82 -0.13 -12.94
CA LYS A 97 9.27 -1.47 -13.37
C LYS A 97 8.11 -2.42 -13.63
N HIS A 98 7.09 -2.39 -12.79
CA HIS A 98 5.96 -3.32 -12.82
C HIS A 98 4.65 -2.52 -12.76
N ARG A 99 4.09 -2.25 -13.94
CA ARG A 99 2.82 -1.54 -14.10
C ARG A 99 1.61 -2.45 -13.84
N VAL A 100 1.59 -3.12 -12.70
CA VAL A 100 0.52 -4.07 -12.29
C VAL A 100 -0.05 -3.74 -10.90
N TYR A 101 0.39 -2.63 -10.31
CA TYR A 101 -0.02 -2.20 -8.99
C TYR A 101 -0.86 -0.93 -9.05
N LEU A 102 -1.87 -0.86 -8.20
CA LEU A 102 -2.48 0.40 -7.78
C LEU A 102 -1.70 0.94 -6.57
N VAL A 103 -1.65 2.25 -6.40
CA VAL A 103 -0.97 2.89 -5.25
C VAL A 103 -2.00 3.61 -4.40
N ALA A 104 -2.08 3.23 -3.12
CA ALA A 104 -2.88 3.90 -2.12
C ALA A 104 -1.98 4.79 -1.26
N THR A 105 -1.96 6.08 -1.60
CA THR A 105 -1.23 7.15 -0.88
C THR A 105 -2.18 8.32 -0.56
N LYS A 106 -1.68 9.29 0.20
CA LYS A 106 -2.43 10.49 0.65
C LYS A 106 -2.66 11.48 -0.49
#